data_AF-A0A7S0PYE4-F1
#
_entry.id   AF-A0A7S0PYE4-F1
#
_cell.length_a   1.000
_cell.length_b   1.000
_cell.length_c   1.000
_cell.angle_alpha   90.00
_cell.angle_beta   90.00
_cell.angle_gamma   90.00
#
_symmetry.space_group_name_H-M   'P 1'
#
loop_
_entity.id
_entity.type
_entity.pdbx_description
1 polymer ?
#
loop_
_entity_poly.entity_id
_entity_poly.type
_entity_poly.pdbx_seq_one_letter_code
_entity_poly.pdbx_strand_id
1 'polypeptide(L)'
;DSWPACHYPSRAGINMAENGDPDALEEEEPQVDTSFSHAIIVDGLPKVPPEKHEKLNNVIRKFFSQVGKILENGLDHPKDPETGMSLGFAFIEFSSADEANAAVAKANGYRLDKSHMFVVNLFTDFAKYASIPDEEVEAQPEPYVPKENLKSWLLDPTARDQFVVRYNEECEIWWNDPTRPDPVPEHSRRGWSENYVAWSPRGTYLATFHNQGIMLWAGASWKRMQRLSVRGVKLLDFSPCERFVVTWTPEGDQKEALVVWSTATGAKLRAFQGTKDGDSTEMAWPAFRWSHDDEFFARLGEDCIYVYESCSMKLIKDKQDKRSSVKADGVRHFLWSPTDNVVSLWAPEHMNQPAKVVLMELPSRSELRQKNLFSVADLRMTWHEQGHFLCVKVDKHSKSKKTLNSAFELFRLRDKGVPIEVQEFSKDTTILAFAWEPKGLRFAVVHADGGSNRTDVSIHTMGSKHNGRVSLLKTCEKKVCNGLFWSPAGGILLLANLKGTAGELEGVYG
;
A
#
# COMPACT_ATOMS: atom_id res chain seq x y z
N ASP A 1 34.41 25.87 -21.86
CA ASP A 1 35.25 25.96 -20.65
C ASP A 1 34.39 25.62 -19.44
N SER A 2 34.60 24.59 -18.65
CA SER A 2 35.66 23.58 -18.55
C SER A 2 35.11 22.46 -17.64
N TRP A 3 35.11 21.24 -18.14
CA TRP A 3 35.15 19.98 -17.38
C TRP A 3 36.45 19.93 -16.53
N PRO A 4 36.61 19.10 -15.47
CA PRO A 4 36.42 17.65 -15.59
C PRO A 4 35.99 16.84 -14.35
N ALA A 5 35.58 15.61 -14.68
CA ALA A 5 35.44 14.45 -13.82
C ALA A 5 36.80 14.02 -13.23
N CYS A 6 36.78 13.56 -11.98
CA CYS A 6 37.89 12.85 -11.36
C CYS A 6 37.45 11.43 -10.98
N HIS A 7 37.96 10.47 -11.76
CA HIS A 7 38.23 9.11 -11.33
C HIS A 7 39.27 9.11 -10.20
N TYR A 8 39.14 8.19 -9.25
CA TYR A 8 40.22 7.73 -8.37
C TYR A 8 40.10 6.20 -8.21
N PRO A 9 41.20 5.49 -7.88
CA PRO A 9 41.80 4.53 -8.81
C PRO A 9 41.90 3.12 -8.22
N SER A 10 42.31 2.23 -9.10
CA SER A 10 42.80 0.87 -8.81
C SER A 10 43.90 0.86 -7.75
N ARG A 11 43.82 -0.15 -6.87
CA ARG A 11 44.90 -0.52 -5.96
C ARG A 11 45.57 -1.78 -6.52
N ALA A 12 46.65 -1.60 -7.26
CA ALA A 12 47.59 -2.67 -7.57
C ALA A 12 48.69 -2.68 -6.50
N GLY A 13 48.77 -3.77 -5.74
CA GLY A 13 49.96 -4.15 -5.00
C GLY A 13 50.76 -5.10 -5.89
N ILE A 14 51.96 -4.66 -6.26
CA ILE A 14 52.97 -5.42 -7.00
C ILE A 14 53.69 -6.35 -6.01
N ASN A 15 53.80 -7.62 -6.34
CA ASN A 15 54.94 -8.46 -5.94
C ASN A 15 55.51 -9.08 -7.22
N MET A 16 56.82 -8.91 -7.42
CA MET A 16 57.54 -9.38 -8.59
C MET A 16 58.09 -10.80 -8.40
N ALA A 17 58.22 -11.44 -9.56
CA ALA A 17 59.19 -12.45 -10.00
C ALA A 17 58.94 -13.92 -9.61
N GLU A 18 58.62 -14.73 -10.61
CA GLU A 18 59.59 -15.67 -11.20
C GLU A 18 59.19 -16.06 -12.64
N ASN A 19 60.20 -16.32 -13.46
CA ASN A 19 60.14 -16.53 -14.91
C ASN A 19 59.51 -17.88 -15.30
N GLY A 20 58.71 -17.89 -16.38
CA GLY A 20 58.25 -19.10 -17.08
C GLY A 20 57.77 -18.77 -18.49
N ASP A 21 58.20 -19.55 -19.48
CA ASP A 21 58.10 -19.38 -20.94
C ASP A 21 56.72 -19.00 -21.51
N PRO A 22 56.66 -18.18 -22.58
CA PRO A 22 55.45 -17.91 -23.35
C PRO A 22 55.34 -18.84 -24.58
N ASP A 23 55.14 -20.14 -24.36
CA ASP A 23 54.64 -21.06 -25.41
C ASP A 23 54.17 -22.39 -24.79
N ALA A 24 52.96 -22.37 -24.22
CA ALA A 24 52.21 -23.59 -23.91
C ALA A 24 50.71 -23.28 -24.08
N LEU A 25 50.21 -23.51 -25.30
CA LEU A 25 48.79 -23.75 -25.50
C LEU A 25 48.50 -25.10 -24.82
N GLU A 26 48.09 -25.06 -23.56
CA GLU A 26 47.47 -26.21 -22.90
C GLU A 26 46.19 -26.52 -23.69
N GLU A 27 46.23 -27.58 -24.50
CA GLU A 27 45.03 -28.24 -24.98
C GLU A 27 44.24 -28.66 -23.73
N GLU A 28 43.11 -27.99 -23.45
CA GLU A 28 42.19 -28.41 -22.39
C GLU A 28 41.81 -29.86 -22.67
N GLU A 29 42.33 -30.79 -21.86
CA GLU A 29 41.88 -32.17 -21.87
C GLU A 29 40.35 -32.17 -21.66
N PRO A 30 39.58 -32.94 -22.45
CA PRO A 30 38.13 -32.99 -22.30
C PRO A 30 37.79 -33.44 -20.87
N GLN A 31 37.22 -32.53 -20.08
CA GLN A 31 36.68 -32.88 -18.78
C GLN A 31 35.60 -33.95 -18.95
N VAL A 32 35.86 -35.14 -18.43
CA VAL A 32 34.88 -36.23 -18.41
C VAL A 32 33.76 -35.80 -17.46
N ASP A 33 32.57 -35.56 -18.02
CA ASP A 33 31.38 -35.25 -17.24
C ASP A 33 31.03 -36.45 -16.33
N THR A 34 31.34 -36.32 -15.05
CA THR A 34 31.06 -37.33 -14.02
C THR A 34 29.63 -37.22 -13.48
N SER A 35 28.79 -36.34 -14.03
CA SER A 35 27.50 -36.01 -13.44
C SER A 35 26.42 -37.10 -13.58
N PHE A 36 26.64 -38.17 -14.37
CA PHE A 36 25.63 -39.20 -14.72
C PHE A 36 24.25 -38.61 -15.09
N SER A 37 24.19 -37.32 -15.43
CA SER A 37 22.95 -36.56 -15.63
C SER A 37 22.26 -36.92 -16.94
N HIS A 38 23.00 -37.59 -17.83
CA HIS A 38 22.55 -38.15 -19.09
C HIS A 38 22.19 -39.64 -18.99
N ALA A 39 22.24 -40.24 -17.79
CA ALA A 39 21.92 -41.65 -17.55
C ALA A 39 20.54 -41.83 -16.91
N ILE A 40 19.81 -42.84 -17.38
CA ILE A 40 18.53 -43.29 -16.79
C ILE A 40 18.62 -44.73 -16.33
N ILE A 41 17.80 -45.06 -15.34
CA ILE A 41 17.56 -46.44 -14.87
C ILE A 41 16.17 -46.85 -15.34
N VAL A 42 16.09 -47.98 -16.04
CA VAL A 42 14.84 -48.57 -16.53
C VAL A 42 14.58 -49.87 -15.79
N ASP A 43 13.64 -49.85 -14.86
CA ASP A 43 13.13 -50.99 -14.12
C ASP A 43 11.91 -51.62 -14.79
N GLY A 44 11.56 -52.84 -14.38
CA GLY A 44 10.38 -53.56 -14.85
C GLY A 44 10.57 -54.29 -16.18
N LEU A 45 11.82 -54.58 -16.56
CA LEU A 45 12.15 -55.38 -17.74
C LEU A 45 11.91 -56.89 -17.48
N PRO A 46 11.54 -57.68 -18.52
CA PRO A 46 11.42 -59.12 -18.39
C PRO A 46 12.76 -59.79 -18.02
N LYS A 47 12.71 -60.73 -17.07
CA LYS A 47 13.84 -61.61 -16.74
C LYS A 47 13.97 -62.70 -17.80
N VAL A 48 15.02 -62.66 -18.61
CA VAL A 48 15.21 -63.55 -19.77
C VAL A 48 16.50 -64.34 -19.68
N PRO A 49 16.53 -65.59 -20.21
CA PRO A 49 17.75 -66.39 -20.28
C PRO A 49 18.76 -65.83 -21.30
N PRO A 50 20.04 -66.24 -21.23
CA PRO A 50 21.12 -65.72 -22.08
C PRO A 50 20.79 -65.67 -23.58
N GLU A 51 20.12 -66.71 -24.08
CA GLU A 51 19.73 -66.87 -25.50
C GLU A 51 18.76 -65.78 -26.00
N LYS A 52 17.99 -65.16 -25.09
CA LYS A 52 16.99 -64.14 -25.42
C LYS A 52 17.44 -62.72 -25.02
N HIS A 53 18.57 -62.60 -24.34
CA HIS A 53 19.09 -61.32 -23.82
C HIS A 53 19.41 -60.33 -24.94
N GLU A 54 20.11 -60.76 -26.00
CA GLU A 54 20.42 -59.89 -27.15
C GLU A 54 19.15 -59.39 -27.86
N LYS A 55 18.12 -60.25 -27.97
CA LYS A 55 16.83 -59.88 -28.56
C LYS A 55 16.14 -58.80 -27.73
N LEU A 56 16.16 -58.92 -26.40
CA LEU A 56 15.56 -57.92 -25.52
C LEU A 56 16.35 -56.60 -25.53
N ASN A 57 17.69 -56.65 -25.57
CA ASN A 57 18.53 -55.45 -25.74
C ASN A 57 18.21 -54.69 -27.02
N ASN A 58 17.98 -55.40 -28.13
CA ASN A 58 17.59 -54.77 -29.39
C ASN A 58 16.22 -54.10 -29.32
N VAL A 59 15.27 -54.68 -28.57
CA VAL A 59 13.95 -54.08 -28.34
C VAL A 59 14.05 -52.81 -27.49
N ILE A 60 14.80 -52.87 -26.39
CA ILE A 60 15.04 -51.71 -25.51
C ILE A 60 15.75 -50.60 -26.28
N ARG A 61 16.84 -50.92 -26.99
CA ARG A 61 17.58 -49.98 -27.82
C ARG A 61 16.69 -49.31 -28.87
N LYS A 62 15.85 -50.08 -29.58
CA LYS A 62 14.92 -49.56 -30.59
C LYS A 62 13.82 -48.67 -30.00
N PHE A 63 13.39 -48.94 -28.78
CA PHE A 63 12.39 -48.12 -28.10
C PHE A 63 12.98 -46.78 -27.65
N PHE A 64 14.10 -46.82 -26.92
CA PHE A 64 14.74 -45.62 -26.38
C PHE A 64 15.46 -44.78 -27.45
N SER A 65 15.86 -45.37 -28.58
CA SER A 65 16.36 -44.60 -29.73
C SER A 65 15.32 -43.73 -30.42
N GLN A 66 14.02 -43.93 -30.14
CA GLN A 66 12.95 -43.03 -30.61
C GLN A 66 12.83 -41.76 -29.76
N VAL A 67 13.53 -41.70 -28.62
CA VAL A 67 13.43 -40.60 -27.67
C VAL A 67 14.71 -39.76 -27.64
N GLY A 68 15.87 -40.39 -27.82
CA GLY A 68 17.15 -39.70 -27.92
C GLY A 68 18.24 -40.59 -28.50
N LYS A 69 19.42 -40.01 -28.75
CA LYS A 69 20.58 -40.75 -29.23
C LYS A 69 21.28 -41.44 -28.05
N ILE A 70 21.20 -42.77 -27.99
CA ILE A 70 21.94 -43.60 -27.03
C ILE A 70 23.42 -43.61 -27.44
N LEU A 71 24.33 -43.41 -26.48
CA LEU A 71 25.78 -43.45 -26.71
C LEU A 71 26.26 -44.84 -27.17
N GLU A 72 27.42 -44.90 -27.82
CA GLU A 72 28.06 -46.18 -28.14
C GLU A 72 28.42 -46.89 -26.83
N ASN A 73 27.97 -48.15 -26.68
CA ASN A 73 27.97 -48.91 -25.42
C ASN A 73 27.14 -48.33 -24.25
N GLY A 74 26.38 -47.26 -24.47
CA GLY A 74 25.52 -46.64 -23.44
C GLY A 74 24.22 -47.38 -23.13
N LEU A 75 24.17 -48.71 -23.35
CA LEU A 75 23.06 -49.54 -22.88
C LEU A 75 23.67 -50.74 -22.18
N ASP A 76 23.61 -50.72 -20.85
CA ASP A 76 24.01 -51.83 -20.00
C ASP A 76 22.77 -52.52 -19.45
N HIS A 77 22.68 -53.83 -19.64
CA HIS A 77 21.58 -54.66 -19.17
C HIS A 77 22.15 -55.83 -18.36
N PRO A 78 22.36 -55.61 -17.04
CA PRO A 78 23.03 -56.57 -16.17
C PRO A 78 22.36 -57.94 -16.11
N LYS A 79 23.21 -58.98 -15.97
CA LYS A 79 22.81 -60.38 -15.79
C LYS A 79 23.26 -60.86 -14.41
N ASP A 80 22.50 -61.80 -13.88
CA ASP A 80 22.88 -62.57 -12.70
C ASP A 80 24.11 -63.46 -13.02
N PRO A 81 25.22 -63.32 -12.27
CA PRO A 81 26.43 -64.13 -12.48
C PRO A 81 26.24 -65.64 -12.26
N GLU A 82 25.27 -66.06 -11.45
CA GLU A 82 25.06 -67.48 -11.11
C GLU A 82 24.09 -68.17 -12.07
N THR A 83 23.02 -67.47 -12.46
CA THR A 83 21.93 -68.05 -13.28
C THR A 83 21.99 -67.64 -14.75
N GLY A 84 22.76 -66.60 -15.10
CA GLY A 84 22.83 -66.04 -16.45
C GLY A 84 21.56 -65.32 -16.92
N MET A 85 20.54 -65.21 -16.07
CA MET A 85 19.28 -64.50 -16.34
C MET A 85 19.47 -62.98 -16.23
N SER A 86 18.69 -62.19 -16.96
CA SER A 86 18.67 -60.74 -16.72
C SER A 86 18.06 -60.37 -15.36
N LEU A 87 18.61 -59.32 -14.74
CA LEU A 87 18.16 -58.84 -13.43
C LEU A 87 16.85 -58.03 -13.48
N GLY A 88 16.39 -57.65 -14.67
CA GLY A 88 15.12 -56.96 -14.89
C GLY A 88 15.21 -55.43 -14.87
N PHE A 89 16.43 -54.88 -14.91
CA PHE A 89 16.69 -53.45 -15.03
C PHE A 89 17.82 -53.19 -16.03
N ALA A 90 17.85 -52.00 -16.63
CA ALA A 90 18.93 -51.56 -17.54
C ALA A 90 19.31 -50.11 -17.29
N PHE A 91 20.58 -49.79 -17.53
CA PHE A 91 21.10 -48.44 -17.56
C PHE A 91 21.21 -47.97 -19.01
N ILE A 92 20.73 -46.76 -19.28
CA ILE A 92 20.80 -46.16 -20.61
C ILE A 92 21.41 -44.77 -20.50
N GLU A 93 22.49 -44.55 -21.22
CA GLU A 93 23.21 -43.28 -21.34
C GLU A 93 22.89 -42.62 -22.69
N PHE A 94 22.36 -41.40 -22.61
CA PHE A 94 22.04 -40.56 -23.75
C PHE A 94 23.15 -39.56 -24.05
N SER A 95 23.08 -38.92 -25.22
CA SER A 95 24.03 -37.89 -25.62
C SER A 95 23.86 -36.56 -24.87
N SER A 96 22.72 -36.35 -24.20
CA SER A 96 22.46 -35.15 -23.40
C SER A 96 21.51 -35.41 -22.22
N ALA A 97 21.58 -34.57 -21.20
CA ALA A 97 20.67 -34.62 -20.04
C ALA A 97 19.20 -34.32 -20.42
N ASP A 98 18.96 -33.48 -21.43
CA ASP A 98 17.61 -33.18 -21.92
C ASP A 98 16.95 -34.42 -22.55
N GLU A 99 17.71 -35.23 -23.28
CA GLU A 99 17.25 -36.51 -23.84
C GLU A 99 16.92 -37.53 -22.74
N ALA A 100 17.72 -37.59 -21.67
CA ALA A 100 17.46 -38.45 -20.51
C ALA A 100 16.15 -38.05 -19.80
N ASN A 101 15.92 -36.75 -19.60
CA ASN A 101 14.67 -36.23 -19.05
C ASN A 101 13.46 -36.53 -19.96
N ALA A 102 13.61 -36.37 -21.28
CA ALA A 102 12.57 -36.71 -22.25
C ALA A 102 12.26 -38.22 -22.26
N ALA A 103 13.27 -39.08 -22.09
CA ALA A 103 13.12 -40.52 -21.96
C ALA A 103 12.31 -40.89 -20.73
N VAL A 104 12.59 -40.30 -19.57
CA VAL A 104 11.80 -40.50 -18.34
C VAL A 104 10.34 -40.10 -18.55
N ALA A 105 10.09 -38.90 -19.10
CA ALA A 105 8.74 -38.39 -19.30
C ALA A 105 7.89 -39.24 -20.26
N LYS A 106 8.51 -39.86 -21.26
CA LYS A 106 7.82 -40.64 -22.29
C LYS A 106 7.73 -42.14 -21.99
N ALA A 107 8.74 -42.70 -21.32
CA ALA A 107 8.87 -44.14 -21.11
C ALA A 107 8.35 -44.61 -19.75
N ASN A 108 8.33 -43.74 -18.72
CA ASN A 108 7.83 -44.13 -17.41
C ASN A 108 6.32 -44.47 -17.48
N GLY A 109 5.94 -45.66 -17.04
CA GLY A 109 4.57 -46.18 -17.13
C GLY A 109 4.22 -46.88 -18.46
N TYR A 110 5.17 -46.99 -19.40
CA TYR A 110 4.94 -47.68 -20.67
C TYR A 110 4.82 -49.20 -20.47
N ARG A 111 3.75 -49.83 -20.99
CA ARG A 111 3.55 -51.28 -20.91
C ARG A 111 4.23 -51.98 -22.08
N LEU A 112 5.31 -52.74 -21.81
CA LEU A 112 5.99 -53.56 -22.80
C LEU A 112 5.15 -54.79 -23.18
N ASP A 113 4.52 -55.42 -22.19
CA ASP A 113 3.58 -56.52 -22.37
C ASP A 113 2.48 -56.49 -21.29
N LYS A 114 1.72 -57.58 -21.14
CA LYS A 114 0.63 -57.66 -20.14
C LYS A 114 1.13 -57.66 -18.68
N SER A 115 2.38 -58.08 -18.46
CA SER A 115 3.01 -58.29 -17.15
C SER A 115 4.11 -57.28 -16.82
N HIS A 116 4.71 -56.62 -17.82
CA HIS A 116 5.88 -55.76 -17.65
C HIS A 116 5.58 -54.32 -18.07
N MET A 117 5.88 -53.38 -17.18
CA MET A 117 5.74 -51.94 -17.36
C MET A 117 7.06 -51.29 -17.00
N PHE A 118 7.53 -50.38 -17.86
CA PHE A 118 8.75 -49.63 -17.60
C PHE A 118 8.54 -48.67 -16.44
N VAL A 119 9.45 -48.72 -15.48
CA VAL A 119 9.60 -47.72 -14.42
C VAL A 119 10.92 -47.02 -14.69
N VAL A 120 10.87 -45.75 -15.09
CA VAL A 120 12.06 -45.03 -15.57
C VAL A 120 12.35 -43.86 -14.64
N ASN A 121 13.57 -43.81 -14.10
CA ASN A 121 14.05 -42.74 -13.23
C ASN A 121 15.40 -42.21 -13.73
N LEU A 122 15.72 -40.96 -13.41
CA LEU A 122 17.07 -40.43 -13.62
C LEU A 122 18.04 -41.12 -12.65
N PHE A 123 19.27 -41.37 -13.08
CA PHE A 123 20.29 -41.94 -12.19
C PHE A 123 20.59 -41.00 -11.00
N THR A 124 20.53 -39.69 -11.21
CA THR A 124 20.72 -38.66 -10.18
C THR A 124 19.66 -38.68 -9.08
N ASP A 125 18.47 -39.21 -9.35
CA ASP A 125 17.41 -39.30 -8.34
C ASP A 125 17.65 -40.43 -7.32
N PHE A 126 18.65 -41.29 -7.52
CA PHE A 126 18.96 -42.37 -6.58
C PHE A 126 19.19 -41.85 -5.15
N ALA A 127 19.99 -40.79 -4.97
CA ALA A 127 20.25 -40.21 -3.66
C ALA A 127 18.99 -39.59 -3.03
N LYS A 128 18.12 -39.01 -3.85
CA LYS A 128 16.83 -38.48 -3.41
C LYS A 128 15.93 -39.59 -2.89
N TYR A 129 15.76 -40.68 -3.64
CA TYR A 129 14.92 -41.80 -3.20
C TYR A 129 15.52 -42.58 -2.04
N ALA A 130 16.84 -42.75 -1.99
CA ALA A 130 17.53 -43.42 -0.87
C ALA A 130 17.46 -42.63 0.45
N SER A 131 17.15 -41.33 0.40
CA SER A 131 17.00 -40.48 1.60
C SER A 131 15.56 -40.33 2.08
N ILE A 132 14.59 -40.91 1.36
CA ILE A 132 13.19 -40.93 1.82
C ILE A 132 13.05 -42.04 2.87
N PRO A 133 12.61 -41.73 4.10
CA PRO A 133 12.32 -42.74 5.10
C PRO A 133 11.17 -43.66 4.63
N ASP A 134 11.28 -44.95 4.90
CA ASP A 134 10.23 -45.94 4.58
C ASP A 134 8.94 -45.76 5.42
N GLU A 135 9.02 -45.00 6.52
CA GLU A 135 7.90 -44.71 7.41
C GLU A 135 7.24 -43.36 7.05
N GLU A 136 5.99 -43.43 6.58
CA GLU A 136 5.14 -42.24 6.38
C GLU A 136 4.72 -41.69 7.75
N VAL A 137 5.34 -40.59 8.16
CA VAL A 137 4.99 -39.91 9.42
C VAL A 137 3.79 -38.98 9.15
N GLU A 138 2.69 -39.17 9.89
CA GLU A 138 1.56 -38.23 9.86
C GLU A 138 2.04 -36.81 10.16
N ALA A 139 1.78 -35.87 9.24
CA ALA A 139 2.15 -34.47 9.42
C ALA A 139 1.45 -33.89 10.65
N GLN A 140 2.20 -33.68 11.73
CA GLN A 140 1.66 -33.03 12.91
C GLN A 140 1.41 -31.55 12.59
N PRO A 141 0.20 -31.02 12.83
CA PRO A 141 -0.05 -29.59 12.66
C PRO A 141 0.90 -28.83 13.58
N GLU A 142 1.55 -27.80 13.03
CA GLU A 142 2.47 -26.98 13.82
C GLU A 142 1.76 -26.45 15.08
N PRO A 143 2.44 -26.45 16.24
CA PRO A 143 1.88 -25.90 17.46
C PRO A 143 1.40 -24.47 17.24
N TYR A 144 0.21 -24.13 17.72
CA TYR A 144 -0.32 -22.77 17.62
C TYR A 144 0.61 -21.80 18.35
N VAL A 145 1.21 -20.87 17.61
CA VAL A 145 1.95 -19.74 18.17
C VAL A 145 1.00 -18.56 18.31
N PRO A 146 0.72 -18.07 19.53
CA PRO A 146 -0.11 -16.89 19.74
C PRO A 146 0.42 -15.70 18.94
N LYS A 147 -0.47 -15.05 18.18
CA LYS A 147 -0.14 -13.81 17.47
C LYS A 147 0.09 -12.70 18.47
N GLU A 148 1.11 -11.89 18.20
CA GLU A 148 1.39 -10.69 18.99
C GLU A 148 0.21 -9.73 18.95
N ASN A 149 -0.10 -9.11 20.09
CA ASN A 149 -1.10 -8.06 20.15
C ASN A 149 -0.56 -6.80 19.47
N LEU A 150 -1.08 -6.51 18.28
CA LEU A 150 -0.66 -5.34 17.51
C LEU A 150 -1.03 -4.02 18.19
N LYS A 151 -2.01 -4.03 19.09
CA LYS A 151 -2.52 -2.85 19.81
C LYS A 151 -2.16 -2.89 21.29
N SER A 152 -1.01 -3.45 21.61
CA SER A 152 -0.51 -3.58 22.97
C SER A 152 -0.46 -2.23 23.71
N TRP A 153 -0.18 -1.12 23.01
CA TRP A 153 -0.12 0.20 23.61
C TRP A 153 -1.46 0.67 24.22
N LEU A 154 -2.60 0.13 23.76
CA LEU A 154 -3.91 0.43 24.36
C LEU A 154 -4.08 -0.15 25.77
N LEU A 155 -3.21 -1.08 26.17
CA LEU A 155 -3.19 -1.67 27.51
C LEU A 155 -2.27 -0.90 28.47
N ASP A 156 -1.65 0.19 28.03
CA ASP A 156 -0.85 1.06 28.90
C ASP A 156 -1.74 1.62 30.02
N PRO A 157 -1.44 1.32 31.30
CA PRO A 157 -2.32 1.65 32.42
C PRO A 157 -2.42 3.17 32.66
N THR A 158 -1.46 3.94 32.16
CA THR A 158 -1.43 5.41 32.26
C THR A 158 -2.00 6.10 31.02
N ALA A 159 -2.45 5.33 30.02
CA ALA A 159 -3.05 5.81 28.76
C ALA A 159 -2.19 6.89 28.06
N ARG A 160 -0.88 6.70 28.05
CA ARG A 160 0.08 7.63 27.41
C ARG A 160 0.05 7.49 25.89
N ASP A 161 0.21 8.60 25.19
CA ASP A 161 0.41 8.58 23.74
C ASP A 161 1.84 8.18 23.39
N GLN A 162 2.02 7.46 22.29
CA GLN A 162 3.33 7.26 21.68
C GLN A 162 3.58 8.29 20.59
N PHE A 163 4.83 8.74 20.47
CA PHE A 163 5.27 9.58 19.36
C PHE A 163 6.58 9.07 18.76
N VAL A 164 6.80 9.40 17.49
CA VAL A 164 8.03 9.02 16.76
C VAL A 164 8.90 10.26 16.59
N VAL A 165 10.21 10.09 16.85
CA VAL A 165 11.23 11.10 16.61
C VAL A 165 12.19 10.54 15.59
N ARG A 166 12.43 11.31 14.52
CA ARG A 166 13.42 10.97 13.50
C ARG A 166 14.40 12.12 13.37
N TYR A 167 15.69 11.80 13.47
CA TYR A 167 16.77 12.77 13.28
C TYR A 167 17.97 12.04 12.67
N ASN A 168 18.64 12.67 11.70
CA ASN A 168 19.72 12.03 10.94
C ASN A 168 19.29 10.65 10.39
N GLU A 169 19.94 9.57 10.84
CA GLU A 169 19.65 8.17 10.51
C GLU A 169 18.90 7.43 11.64
N GLU A 170 18.65 8.08 12.78
CA GLU A 170 17.98 7.49 13.93
C GLU A 170 16.46 7.67 13.82
N CYS A 171 15.73 6.63 14.23
CA CYS A 171 14.29 6.62 14.34
C CYS A 171 13.91 5.99 15.68
N GLU A 172 13.22 6.77 16.51
CA GLU A 172 12.95 6.42 17.90
C GLU A 172 11.48 6.59 18.24
N ILE A 173 10.98 5.71 19.09
CA ILE A 173 9.60 5.73 19.58
C ILE A 173 9.63 6.00 21.08
N TRP A 174 8.82 6.95 21.50
CA TRP A 174 8.80 7.47 22.86
C TRP A 174 7.38 7.45 23.41
N TRP A 175 7.25 7.17 24.70
CA TRP A 175 6.01 7.41 25.43
C TRP A 175 5.96 8.87 25.90
N ASN A 176 4.81 9.50 25.74
CA ASN A 176 4.56 10.84 26.24
C ASN A 176 4.11 10.79 27.70
N ASP A 177 5.07 10.85 28.62
CA ASP A 177 4.80 11.13 30.03
C ASP A 177 5.28 12.54 30.38
N PRO A 178 4.37 13.53 30.49
CA PRO A 178 4.77 14.90 30.79
C PRO A 178 5.25 15.08 32.23
N THR A 179 4.91 14.15 33.14
CA THR A 179 5.25 14.26 34.56
C THR A 179 6.55 13.55 34.90
N ARG A 180 6.84 12.46 34.19
CA ARG A 180 8.05 11.67 34.36
C ARG A 180 8.49 11.12 33.01
N PRO A 181 9.16 11.93 32.18
CA PRO A 181 9.68 11.48 30.91
C PRO A 181 10.61 10.28 31.10
N ASP A 182 10.43 9.24 30.30
CA ASP A 182 11.33 8.10 30.31
C ASP A 182 12.73 8.55 29.84
N PRO A 183 13.82 8.05 30.46
CA PRO A 183 15.18 8.48 30.13
C PRO A 183 15.69 7.89 28.81
N VAL A 184 14.98 6.91 28.25
CA VAL A 184 15.34 6.16 27.04
C VAL A 184 14.10 5.95 26.18
N PRO A 185 14.26 5.84 24.85
CA PRO A 185 13.15 5.50 23.96
C PRO A 185 12.64 4.08 24.23
N GLU A 186 11.35 3.86 24.00
CA GLU A 186 10.72 2.53 23.98
C GLU A 186 11.36 1.65 22.90
N HIS A 187 11.64 2.23 21.74
CA HIS A 187 12.30 1.57 20.64
C HIS A 187 13.20 2.55 19.90
N SER A 188 14.43 2.14 19.58
CA SER A 188 15.37 2.94 18.80
C SER A 188 16.02 2.05 17.75
N ARG A 189 16.07 2.55 16.51
CA ARG A 189 16.68 1.84 15.39
C ARG A 189 17.30 2.78 14.38
N ARG A 190 18.61 2.62 14.19
CA ARG A 190 19.37 3.29 13.13
C ARG A 190 19.02 2.71 11.76
N GLY A 191 18.88 3.60 10.77
CA GLY A 191 18.55 3.24 9.39
C GLY A 191 17.18 2.57 9.23
N TRP A 192 16.24 2.85 10.14
CA TRP A 192 14.92 2.21 10.09
C TRP A 192 14.07 2.66 8.90
N SER A 193 14.23 3.91 8.48
CA SER A 193 13.61 4.49 7.30
C SER A 193 14.63 5.37 6.58
N GLU A 194 14.71 5.26 5.25
CA GLU A 194 15.61 6.07 4.43
C GLU A 194 15.07 7.51 4.30
N ASN A 195 13.74 7.64 4.14
CA ASN A 195 13.03 8.93 4.07
C ASN A 195 12.24 9.17 5.37
N TYR A 196 11.01 9.67 5.28
CA TYR A 196 10.16 9.93 6.44
C TYR A 196 9.52 8.66 6.99
N VAL A 197 8.76 8.80 8.07
CA VAL A 197 7.95 7.75 8.69
C VAL A 197 6.51 8.25 8.80
N ALA A 198 5.55 7.34 8.79
CA ALA A 198 4.14 7.71 8.90
C ALA A 198 3.39 6.71 9.79
N TRP A 199 2.68 7.23 10.79
CA TRP A 199 1.72 6.44 11.55
C TRP A 199 0.47 6.19 10.73
N SER A 200 -0.11 5.00 10.89
CA SER A 200 -1.46 4.74 10.42
C SER A 200 -2.50 5.47 11.29
N PRO A 201 -3.70 5.78 10.76
CA PRO A 201 -4.69 6.63 11.42
C PRO A 201 -5.16 6.18 12.81
N ARG A 202 -5.03 4.89 13.14
CA ARG A 202 -5.41 4.34 14.46
C ARG A 202 -4.19 3.94 15.30
N GLY A 203 -2.99 4.31 14.86
CA GLY A 203 -1.73 4.03 15.56
C GLY A 203 -1.24 2.58 15.47
N THR A 204 -1.89 1.70 14.69
CA THR A 204 -1.50 0.27 14.62
C THR A 204 -0.22 0.00 13.89
N TYR A 205 0.06 0.75 12.84
CA TYR A 205 1.21 0.55 11.99
C TYR A 205 2.08 1.79 11.96
N LEU A 206 3.39 1.59 12.02
CA LEU A 206 4.36 2.57 11.59
C LEU A 206 4.86 2.17 10.19
N ALA A 207 4.75 3.06 9.22
CA ALA A 207 5.27 2.88 7.88
C ALA A 207 6.66 3.51 7.73
N THR A 208 7.60 2.74 7.20
CA THR A 208 8.95 3.20 6.86
C THR A 208 9.19 3.08 5.37
N PHE A 209 9.95 4.01 4.81
CA PHE A 209 10.21 4.18 3.38
C PHE A 209 11.60 3.69 3.03
N HIS A 210 11.68 2.82 2.03
CA HIS A 210 12.92 2.24 1.52
C HIS A 210 12.92 2.27 -0.01
N ASN A 211 14.10 2.25 -0.62
CA ASN A 211 14.24 2.13 -2.08
C ASN A 211 13.53 0.89 -2.66
N GLN A 212 13.49 -0.20 -1.89
CA GLN A 212 12.80 -1.44 -2.28
C GLN A 212 11.29 -1.43 -2.02
N GLY A 213 10.78 -0.40 -1.31
CA GLY A 213 9.37 -0.18 -1.04
C GLY A 213 9.06 0.18 0.41
N ILE A 214 7.85 -0.14 0.85
CA ILE A 214 7.37 0.23 2.18
C ILE A 214 7.39 -0.98 3.10
N MET A 215 7.77 -0.76 4.36
CA MET A 215 7.61 -1.75 5.42
C MET A 215 6.63 -1.22 6.46
N LEU A 216 5.71 -2.08 6.90
CA LEU A 216 4.77 -1.82 7.98
C LEU A 216 5.23 -2.56 9.23
N TRP A 217 5.37 -1.83 10.33
CA TRP A 217 5.80 -2.33 11.63
C TRP A 217 4.68 -2.17 12.65
N ALA A 218 4.50 -3.14 13.54
CA ALA A 218 3.47 -3.08 14.58
C ALA A 218 3.81 -4.01 15.76
N GLY A 219 3.03 -3.92 16.83
CA GLY A 219 3.20 -4.72 18.05
C GLY A 219 4.22 -4.12 19.01
N ALA A 220 4.28 -4.69 20.22
CA ALA A 220 5.20 -4.24 21.27
C ALA A 220 6.66 -4.43 20.87
N SER A 221 6.93 -5.46 20.07
CA SER A 221 8.27 -5.79 19.58
C SER A 221 8.68 -5.03 18.32
N TRP A 222 7.79 -4.21 17.75
CA TRP A 222 8.00 -3.54 16.47
C TRP A 222 8.40 -4.51 15.36
N LYS A 223 7.70 -5.66 15.28
CA LYS A 223 7.96 -6.67 14.26
C LYS A 223 7.52 -6.17 12.88
N ARG A 224 8.28 -6.54 11.85
CA ARG A 224 7.88 -6.32 10.45
C ARG A 224 6.65 -7.16 10.14
N MET A 225 5.52 -6.50 9.93
CA MET A 225 4.24 -7.12 9.62
C MET A 225 4.10 -7.37 8.12
N GLN A 226 4.28 -6.32 7.33
CA GLN A 226 4.10 -6.39 5.88
C GLN A 226 5.20 -5.66 5.13
N ARG A 227 5.47 -6.13 3.91
CA ARG A 227 6.37 -5.50 2.94
C ARG A 227 5.58 -5.22 1.66
N LEU A 228 5.47 -3.95 1.30
CA LEU A 228 4.87 -3.52 0.03
C LEU A 228 6.00 -3.34 -0.98
N SER A 229 6.15 -4.31 -1.88
CA SER A 229 7.24 -4.36 -2.84
C SER A 229 6.99 -3.45 -4.04
N VAL A 230 7.35 -2.17 -3.90
CA VAL A 230 7.20 -1.14 -4.94
C VAL A 230 8.36 -0.16 -4.85
N ARG A 231 9.11 0.05 -5.94
CA ARG A 231 10.26 0.95 -5.94
C ARG A 231 9.84 2.40 -6.17
N GLY A 232 10.58 3.34 -5.59
CA GLY A 232 10.40 4.77 -5.85
C GLY A 232 9.14 5.39 -5.24
N VAL A 233 8.61 4.82 -4.14
CA VAL A 233 7.44 5.40 -3.45
C VAL A 233 7.81 6.75 -2.84
N LYS A 234 7.04 7.78 -3.17
CA LYS A 234 7.19 9.12 -2.60
C LYS A 234 6.15 9.41 -1.53
N LEU A 235 4.90 8.99 -1.74
CA LEU A 235 3.78 9.24 -0.81
C LEU A 235 3.05 7.96 -0.44
N LEU A 236 2.53 7.92 0.80
CA LEU A 236 1.72 6.84 1.34
C LEU A 236 0.51 7.42 2.08
N ASP A 237 -0.66 6.82 1.89
CA ASP A 237 -1.90 7.18 2.58
C ASP A 237 -2.62 5.92 3.03
N PHE A 238 -3.11 5.91 4.27
CA PHE A 238 -3.84 4.79 4.84
C PHE A 238 -5.34 5.04 4.77
N SER A 239 -6.12 3.97 4.62
CA SER A 239 -7.55 4.05 4.84
C SER A 239 -7.87 4.27 6.34
N PRO A 240 -8.97 4.98 6.68
CA PRO A 240 -9.37 5.27 8.06
C PRO A 240 -9.41 4.06 9.00
N CYS A 241 -9.93 2.91 8.54
CA CYS A 241 -9.99 1.68 9.33
C CYS A 241 -8.72 0.80 9.20
N GLU A 242 -7.67 1.30 8.53
CA GLU A 242 -6.37 0.64 8.32
C GLU A 242 -6.48 -0.68 7.57
N ARG A 243 -7.49 -0.88 6.72
CA ARG A 243 -7.61 -2.09 5.88
C ARG A 243 -6.79 -2.00 4.59
N PHE A 244 -6.53 -0.78 4.15
CA PHE A 244 -5.88 -0.50 2.88
C PHE A 244 -4.82 0.58 3.03
N VAL A 245 -3.86 0.54 2.12
CA VAL A 245 -2.81 1.55 2.00
C VAL A 245 -2.59 1.86 0.53
N VAL A 246 -2.43 3.14 0.23
CA VAL A 246 -2.18 3.65 -1.12
C VAL A 246 -0.74 4.12 -1.17
N THR A 247 -0.01 3.70 -2.19
CA THR A 247 1.33 4.21 -2.50
C THR A 247 1.32 4.98 -3.81
N TRP A 248 2.11 6.05 -3.87
CA TRP A 248 2.31 6.82 -5.08
C TRP A 248 3.77 6.83 -5.52
N THR A 249 3.99 6.49 -6.80
CA THR A 249 5.29 6.41 -7.48
C THR A 249 5.28 7.30 -8.72
N PRO A 250 5.54 8.62 -8.59
CA PRO A 250 5.48 9.56 -9.70
C PRO A 250 6.56 9.35 -10.76
N GLU A 251 7.72 8.80 -10.41
CA GLU A 251 8.85 8.57 -11.33
C GLU A 251 8.78 7.19 -12.02
N GLY A 252 7.77 6.37 -11.71
CA GLY A 252 7.58 5.03 -12.26
C GLY A 252 6.69 4.99 -13.51
N ASP A 253 6.21 3.79 -13.84
CA ASP A 253 5.20 3.61 -14.91
C ASP A 253 3.90 4.35 -14.52
N GLN A 254 3.54 5.37 -15.29
CA GLN A 254 2.34 6.17 -15.03
C GLN A 254 1.04 5.36 -15.13
N LYS A 255 1.03 4.20 -15.80
CA LYS A 255 -0.14 3.30 -15.81
C LYS A 255 -0.39 2.65 -14.45
N GLU A 256 0.65 2.53 -13.63
CA GLU A 256 0.60 1.92 -12.29
C GLU A 256 1.15 2.84 -11.20
N ALA A 257 1.16 4.16 -11.41
CA ALA A 257 1.75 5.11 -10.48
C ALA A 257 1.04 5.16 -9.11
N LEU A 258 -0.23 4.76 -9.04
CA LEU A 258 -0.99 4.68 -7.80
C LEU A 258 -1.36 3.21 -7.54
N VAL A 259 -0.97 2.66 -6.40
CA VAL A 259 -1.25 1.26 -6.07
C VAL A 259 -1.94 1.16 -4.73
N VAL A 260 -3.06 0.43 -4.68
CA VAL A 260 -3.80 0.09 -3.47
C VAL A 260 -3.39 -1.31 -3.03
N TRP A 261 -3.01 -1.43 -1.76
CA TRP A 261 -2.56 -2.66 -1.13
C TRP A 261 -3.45 -3.04 0.04
N SER A 262 -3.50 -4.32 0.37
CA SER A 262 -4.06 -4.79 1.64
C SER A 262 -3.03 -4.61 2.75
N THR A 263 -3.39 -3.96 3.85
CA THR A 263 -2.54 -3.86 5.05
C THR A 263 -2.41 -5.19 5.79
N ALA A 264 -3.43 -6.05 5.70
CA ALA A 264 -3.46 -7.34 6.38
C ALA A 264 -2.54 -8.38 5.72
N THR A 265 -2.48 -8.40 4.38
CA THR A 265 -1.72 -9.42 3.62
C THR A 265 -0.52 -8.86 2.87
N GLY A 266 -0.37 -7.54 2.75
CA GLY A 266 0.64 -6.90 1.92
C GLY A 266 0.42 -7.06 0.42
N ALA A 267 -0.70 -7.68 -0.01
CA ALA A 267 -0.97 -7.97 -1.41
C ALA A 267 -1.34 -6.70 -2.19
N LYS A 268 -0.81 -6.59 -3.41
CA LYS A 268 -1.25 -5.60 -4.41
C LYS A 268 -2.68 -5.93 -4.83
N LEU A 269 -3.63 -5.04 -4.54
CA LEU A 269 -5.04 -5.24 -4.87
C LEU A 269 -5.37 -4.65 -6.24
N ARG A 270 -4.96 -3.40 -6.48
CA ARG A 270 -5.20 -2.73 -7.76
C ARG A 270 -4.20 -1.60 -8.01
N ALA A 271 -3.76 -1.48 -9.26
CA ALA A 271 -3.02 -0.32 -9.76
C ALA A 271 -3.94 0.63 -10.52
N PHE A 272 -3.64 1.91 -10.44
CA PHE A 272 -4.34 3.01 -11.07
C PHE A 272 -3.34 3.92 -11.77
N GLN A 273 -3.82 4.51 -12.86
CA GLN A 273 -3.06 5.52 -13.58
C GLN A 273 -2.87 6.76 -12.70
N GLY A 274 -1.66 7.30 -12.72
CA GLY A 274 -1.29 8.58 -12.11
C GLY A 274 -1.75 9.79 -12.92
N THR A 275 -0.98 10.86 -12.89
CA THR A 275 -1.18 12.04 -13.75
C THR A 275 -0.94 11.67 -15.21
N LYS A 276 -1.79 12.16 -16.12
CA LYS A 276 -1.55 12.00 -17.55
C LYS A 276 -0.36 12.87 -17.95
N ASP A 277 0.55 12.32 -18.77
CA ASP A 277 1.69 13.06 -19.31
C ASP A 277 1.20 14.32 -20.04
N GLY A 278 1.73 15.49 -19.63
CA GLY A 278 1.44 16.79 -20.26
C GLY A 278 0.43 17.67 -19.52
N ASP A 279 -0.29 17.15 -18.51
CA ASP A 279 -1.09 18.00 -17.61
C ASP A 279 -0.20 18.51 -16.47
N SER A 280 0.11 19.81 -16.47
CA SER A 280 0.85 20.48 -15.40
C SER A 280 0.07 20.60 -14.09
N THR A 281 -1.10 19.96 -14.01
CA THR A 281 -1.90 19.91 -12.79
C THR A 281 -1.27 18.90 -11.84
N GLU A 282 -0.56 19.40 -10.82
CA GLU A 282 -0.04 18.58 -9.72
C GLU A 282 -1.13 17.63 -9.21
N MET A 283 -0.81 16.33 -9.10
CA MET A 283 -1.72 15.34 -8.53
C MET A 283 -2.16 15.79 -7.15
N ALA A 284 -3.47 16.02 -6.97
CA ALA A 284 -4.01 16.31 -5.65
C ALA A 284 -3.81 15.08 -4.74
N TRP A 285 -2.99 15.24 -3.70
CA TRP A 285 -2.77 14.22 -2.69
C TRP A 285 -3.57 14.53 -1.41
N PRO A 286 -4.16 13.53 -0.73
CA PRO A 286 -4.34 12.13 -1.14
C PRO A 286 -5.13 11.94 -2.43
N ALA A 287 -4.68 11.02 -3.29
CA ALA A 287 -5.31 10.73 -4.57
C ALA A 287 -6.69 10.06 -4.44
N PHE A 288 -6.89 9.31 -3.35
CA PHE A 288 -8.15 8.70 -2.99
C PHE A 288 -8.65 9.25 -1.66
N ARG A 289 -9.96 9.37 -1.53
CA ARG A 289 -10.65 9.67 -0.28
C ARG A 289 -11.52 8.48 0.08
N TRP A 290 -11.39 8.01 1.31
CA TRP A 290 -12.04 6.81 1.81
C TRP A 290 -13.32 7.17 2.57
N SER A 291 -14.32 6.28 2.53
CA SER A 291 -15.42 6.32 3.47
C SER A 291 -14.94 5.97 4.88
N HIS A 292 -15.69 6.39 5.89
CA HIS A 292 -15.33 6.22 7.30
C HIS A 292 -15.10 4.75 7.72
N ASP A 293 -15.79 3.81 7.06
CA ASP A 293 -15.80 2.38 7.30
C ASP A 293 -14.89 1.59 6.33
N ASP A 294 -14.13 2.30 5.49
CA ASP A 294 -13.35 1.76 4.37
C ASP A 294 -14.17 0.95 3.35
N GLU A 295 -15.51 0.95 3.36
CA GLU A 295 -16.31 0.19 2.38
C GLU A 295 -16.15 0.73 0.96
N PHE A 296 -15.92 2.03 0.85
CA PHE A 296 -15.76 2.73 -0.41
C PHE A 296 -14.53 3.63 -0.39
N PHE A 297 -14.00 3.86 -1.59
CA PHE A 297 -13.05 4.94 -1.82
C PHE A 297 -13.33 5.61 -3.14
N ALA A 298 -13.02 6.89 -3.23
CA ALA A 298 -13.31 7.68 -4.40
C ALA A 298 -12.11 8.52 -4.82
N ARG A 299 -12.03 8.82 -6.11
CA ARG A 299 -11.12 9.83 -6.66
C ARG A 299 -11.88 10.79 -7.57
N LEU A 300 -11.35 12.00 -7.69
CA LEU A 300 -11.87 13.00 -8.60
C LEU A 300 -11.63 12.56 -10.06
N GLY A 301 -12.60 12.85 -10.92
CA GLY A 301 -12.48 12.76 -12.37
C GLY A 301 -12.91 14.08 -13.03
N GLU A 302 -12.86 14.11 -14.34
CA GLU A 302 -13.44 15.20 -15.13
C GLU A 302 -14.97 15.06 -15.10
N ASP A 303 -15.66 16.07 -14.58
CA ASP A 303 -17.14 16.12 -14.44
C ASP A 303 -17.80 14.91 -13.73
N CYS A 304 -17.01 14.15 -12.97
CA CYS A 304 -17.49 12.99 -12.23
C CYS A 304 -16.59 12.66 -11.05
N ILE A 305 -17.11 11.82 -10.16
CA ILE A 305 -16.29 11.12 -9.17
C ILE A 305 -16.31 9.62 -9.46
N TYR A 306 -15.14 9.00 -9.41
CA TYR A 306 -15.01 7.55 -9.52
C TYR A 306 -15.06 6.95 -8.14
N VAL A 307 -16.19 6.34 -7.77
CA VAL A 307 -16.39 5.66 -6.48
C VAL A 307 -16.23 4.16 -6.69
N TYR A 308 -15.37 3.54 -5.91
CA TYR A 308 -15.06 2.12 -5.93
C TYR A 308 -15.52 1.45 -4.64
N GLU A 309 -15.97 0.21 -4.77
CA GLU A 309 -16.16 -0.71 -3.66
C GLU A 309 -14.80 -1.31 -3.28
N SER A 310 -14.39 -1.14 -2.02
CA SER A 310 -13.05 -1.49 -1.56
C SER A 310 -12.75 -2.99 -1.63
N CYS A 311 -13.73 -3.86 -1.39
CA CYS A 311 -13.51 -5.31 -1.40
C CYS A 311 -13.29 -5.86 -2.82
N SER A 312 -13.97 -5.30 -3.82
CA SER A 312 -13.88 -5.76 -5.21
C SER A 312 -12.94 -4.92 -6.07
N MET A 313 -12.51 -3.76 -5.56
CA MET A 313 -11.76 -2.73 -6.27
C MET A 313 -12.44 -2.26 -7.57
N LYS A 314 -13.75 -2.46 -7.72
CA LYS A 314 -14.51 -2.10 -8.93
C LYS A 314 -15.42 -0.91 -8.64
N LEU A 315 -15.79 -0.17 -9.69
CA LEU A 315 -16.71 0.96 -9.57
C LEU A 315 -18.05 0.50 -8.98
N ILE A 316 -18.64 1.32 -8.13
CA ILE A 316 -19.98 1.07 -7.59
C ILE A 316 -21.00 0.95 -8.73
N LYS A 317 -22.04 0.16 -8.49
CA LYS A 317 -23.14 0.01 -9.45
C LYS A 317 -24.06 1.22 -9.39
N ASP A 318 -24.76 1.50 -10.48
CA ASP A 318 -25.87 2.45 -10.52
C ASP A 318 -27.21 1.76 -10.31
N LYS A 319 -28.30 2.53 -10.42
CA LYS A 319 -29.68 2.03 -10.27
C LYS A 319 -30.06 0.97 -11.31
N GLN A 320 -29.29 0.83 -12.39
CA GLN A 320 -29.47 -0.17 -13.45
C GLN A 320 -28.49 -1.35 -13.30
N ASP A 321 -27.87 -1.51 -12.13
CA ASP A 321 -26.87 -2.52 -11.82
C ASP A 321 -25.59 -2.44 -12.70
N LYS A 322 -25.38 -1.31 -13.40
CA LYS A 322 -24.19 -1.10 -14.24
C LYS A 322 -23.10 -0.39 -13.44
N ARG A 323 -21.86 -0.84 -13.57
CA ARG A 323 -20.70 -0.18 -12.96
C ARG A 323 -20.39 1.11 -13.72
N SER A 324 -20.57 2.25 -13.06
CA SER A 324 -20.44 3.57 -13.68
C SER A 324 -19.95 4.61 -12.67
N SER A 325 -19.26 5.64 -13.15
CA SER A 325 -18.90 6.80 -12.33
C SER A 325 -20.15 7.56 -11.88
N VAL A 326 -20.02 8.30 -10.78
CA VAL A 326 -21.08 9.18 -10.29
C VAL A 326 -20.91 10.54 -10.98
N LYS A 327 -21.91 10.94 -11.77
CA LYS A 327 -21.89 12.21 -12.50
C LYS A 327 -21.90 13.38 -11.51
N ALA A 328 -21.02 14.34 -11.71
CA ALA A 328 -20.88 15.52 -10.88
C ALA A 328 -20.26 16.65 -11.72
N ASP A 329 -21.10 17.28 -12.55
CA ASP A 329 -20.67 18.29 -13.52
C ASP A 329 -19.88 19.42 -12.84
N GLY A 330 -18.68 19.70 -13.35
CA GLY A 330 -17.76 20.73 -12.86
C GLY A 330 -17.20 20.47 -11.46
N VAL A 331 -17.28 19.25 -10.93
CA VAL A 331 -16.80 18.97 -9.56
C VAL A 331 -15.32 19.31 -9.42
N ARG A 332 -15.01 20.17 -8.46
CA ARG A 332 -13.64 20.62 -8.16
C ARG A 332 -13.07 19.92 -6.93
N HIS A 333 -13.92 19.63 -5.95
CA HIS A 333 -13.49 18.99 -4.72
C HIS A 333 -14.63 18.20 -4.08
N PHE A 334 -14.28 17.19 -3.30
CA PHE A 334 -15.25 16.43 -2.52
C PHE A 334 -14.64 15.92 -1.22
N LEU A 335 -15.50 15.65 -0.24
CA LEU A 335 -15.12 15.10 1.07
C LEU A 335 -16.16 14.08 1.52
N TRP A 336 -15.70 13.02 2.18
CA TRP A 336 -16.59 12.09 2.87
C TRP A 336 -17.00 12.63 4.23
N SER A 337 -18.22 12.31 4.65
CA SER A 337 -18.60 12.42 6.05
C SER A 337 -17.73 11.47 6.88
N PRO A 338 -17.24 11.92 8.05
CA PRO A 338 -16.41 11.10 8.93
C PRO A 338 -17.17 9.97 9.63
N THR A 339 -18.51 9.92 9.52
CA THR A 339 -19.35 8.94 10.24
C THR A 339 -20.41 8.26 9.40
N ASP A 340 -20.63 8.71 8.15
CA ASP A 340 -21.69 8.18 7.31
C ASP A 340 -21.18 8.09 5.86
N ASN A 341 -21.83 7.24 5.05
CA ASN A 341 -21.51 7.10 3.63
C ASN A 341 -22.17 8.23 2.81
N VAL A 342 -21.93 9.47 3.23
CA VAL A 342 -22.37 10.71 2.58
C VAL A 342 -21.15 11.47 2.09
N VAL A 343 -21.22 12.00 0.87
CA VAL A 343 -20.18 12.83 0.26
C VAL A 343 -20.70 14.25 0.05
N SER A 344 -19.90 15.23 0.45
CA SER A 344 -20.09 16.64 0.05
C SER A 344 -19.31 16.93 -1.22
N LEU A 345 -19.99 17.40 -2.26
CA LEU A 345 -19.45 17.77 -3.55
C LEU A 345 -19.49 19.29 -3.73
N TRP A 346 -18.42 19.85 -4.30
CA TRP A 346 -18.32 21.26 -4.64
C TRP A 346 -18.04 21.43 -6.14
N ALA A 347 -18.89 22.22 -6.82
CA ALA A 347 -18.69 22.64 -8.19
C ALA A 347 -18.80 24.18 -8.30
N PRO A 348 -17.81 24.87 -8.90
CA PRO A 348 -17.82 26.32 -9.09
C PRO A 348 -18.82 26.75 -10.18
N GLU A 349 -19.02 28.06 -10.31
CA GLU A 349 -19.85 28.62 -11.38
C GLU A 349 -19.25 28.31 -12.75
N HIS A 350 -20.09 27.88 -13.70
CA HIS A 350 -19.65 27.64 -15.07
C HIS A 350 -20.75 27.97 -16.07
N MET A 351 -20.46 28.90 -17.00
CA MET A 351 -21.41 29.45 -17.97
C MET A 351 -22.72 29.92 -17.30
N ASN A 352 -23.84 29.21 -17.53
CA ASN A 352 -25.15 29.53 -16.97
C ASN A 352 -25.50 28.69 -15.72
N GLN A 353 -24.59 27.84 -15.25
CA GLN A 353 -24.79 27.05 -14.04
C GLN A 353 -24.22 27.77 -12.81
N PRO A 354 -25.01 27.93 -11.73
CA PRO A 354 -24.50 28.49 -10.48
C PRO A 354 -23.55 27.51 -9.80
N ALA A 355 -22.71 28.06 -8.93
CA ALA A 355 -21.91 27.30 -8.00
C ALA A 355 -22.84 26.47 -7.12
N LYS A 356 -22.49 25.21 -6.85
CA LYS A 356 -23.35 24.32 -6.08
C LYS A 356 -22.55 23.46 -5.12
N VAL A 357 -23.15 23.27 -3.94
CA VAL A 357 -22.73 22.26 -2.97
C VAL A 357 -23.82 21.20 -2.92
N VAL A 358 -23.44 19.94 -3.08
CA VAL A 358 -24.36 18.80 -3.07
C VAL A 358 -23.93 17.82 -1.98
N LEU A 359 -24.87 17.41 -1.14
CA LEU A 359 -24.72 16.27 -0.23
C LEU A 359 -25.38 15.05 -0.88
N MET A 360 -24.58 14.03 -1.15
CA MET A 360 -25.04 12.81 -1.79
C MET A 360 -24.74 11.60 -0.92
N GLU A 361 -25.73 10.73 -0.73
CA GLU A 361 -25.58 9.44 -0.09
C GLU A 361 -25.10 8.39 -1.09
N LEU A 362 -24.16 7.56 -0.67
CA LEU A 362 -23.58 6.46 -1.43
C LEU A 362 -23.79 5.14 -0.66
N PRO A 363 -24.04 4.02 -1.34
CA PRO A 363 -24.00 3.83 -2.80
C PRO A 363 -25.29 4.18 -3.55
N SER A 364 -26.36 4.58 -2.86
CA SER A 364 -27.70 4.86 -3.42
C SER A 364 -27.71 5.97 -4.50
N ARG A 365 -26.73 6.88 -4.45
CA ARG A 365 -26.64 8.09 -5.28
C ARG A 365 -27.86 9.00 -5.08
N SER A 366 -28.46 9.00 -3.89
CA SER A 366 -29.53 9.92 -3.50
C SER A 366 -28.94 11.25 -3.08
N GLU A 367 -29.41 12.34 -3.68
CA GLU A 367 -29.08 13.68 -3.22
C GLU A 367 -29.92 14.01 -1.98
N LEU A 368 -29.24 14.22 -0.86
CA LEU A 368 -29.86 14.58 0.42
C LEU A 368 -30.18 16.08 0.46
N ARG A 369 -29.27 16.90 -0.08
CA ARG A 369 -29.38 18.36 -0.07
C ARG A 369 -28.54 18.97 -1.18
N GLN A 370 -29.07 20.01 -1.81
CA GLN A 370 -28.31 20.88 -2.71
C GLN A 370 -28.47 22.34 -2.27
N LYS A 371 -27.38 23.10 -2.34
CA LYS A 371 -27.36 24.55 -2.14
C LYS A 371 -26.68 25.21 -3.33
N ASN A 372 -27.42 26.07 -4.03
CA ASN A 372 -26.86 26.94 -5.06
C ASN A 372 -26.31 28.21 -4.42
N LEU A 373 -25.17 28.66 -4.92
CA LEU A 373 -24.42 29.82 -4.49
C LEU A 373 -24.12 30.69 -5.71
N PHE A 374 -24.01 32.00 -5.48
CA PHE A 374 -23.80 32.99 -6.53
C PHE A 374 -22.64 33.91 -6.18
N SER A 375 -21.92 34.37 -7.22
CA SER A 375 -20.74 35.22 -7.13
C SER A 375 -19.62 34.61 -6.27
N VAL A 376 -19.41 33.29 -6.33
CA VAL A 376 -18.43 32.59 -5.50
C VAL A 376 -17.00 32.79 -6.03
N ALA A 377 -16.11 33.30 -5.19
CA ALA A 377 -14.69 33.44 -5.47
C ALA A 377 -13.90 32.20 -4.99
N ASP A 378 -14.12 31.79 -3.73
CA ASP A 378 -13.51 30.61 -3.12
C ASP A 378 -14.52 29.91 -2.21
N LEU A 379 -14.33 28.60 -2.01
CA LEU A 379 -15.19 27.79 -1.16
C LEU A 379 -14.38 26.70 -0.45
N ARG A 380 -14.59 26.59 0.87
CA ARG A 380 -13.99 25.53 1.70
C ARG A 380 -15.06 24.80 2.49
N MET A 381 -14.95 23.47 2.50
CA MET A 381 -15.85 22.57 3.21
C MET A 381 -15.10 21.95 4.39
N THR A 382 -15.68 22.01 5.59
CA THR A 382 -15.11 21.44 6.82
C THR A 382 -16.16 20.67 7.58
N TRP A 383 -16.00 19.35 7.64
CA TRP A 383 -16.86 18.44 8.40
C TRP A 383 -16.58 18.53 9.90
N HIS A 384 -17.65 18.44 10.70
CA HIS A 384 -17.52 18.15 12.12
C HIS A 384 -17.13 16.68 12.31
N GLU A 385 -16.26 16.34 13.25
CA GLU A 385 -15.73 14.98 13.41
C GLU A 385 -16.82 13.91 13.66
N GLN A 386 -17.88 14.26 14.38
CA GLN A 386 -19.07 13.39 14.57
C GLN A 386 -20.05 13.37 13.37
N GLY A 387 -19.74 14.03 12.26
CA GLY A 387 -20.57 14.11 11.04
C GLY A 387 -21.94 14.77 11.24
N HIS A 388 -22.20 15.39 12.38
CA HIS A 388 -23.47 16.08 12.65
C HIS A 388 -23.63 17.37 11.84
N PHE A 389 -22.52 18.05 11.56
CA PHE A 389 -22.50 19.34 10.90
C PHE A 389 -21.47 19.38 9.77
N LEU A 390 -21.77 20.19 8.76
CA LEU A 390 -20.81 20.59 7.74
C LEU A 390 -20.82 22.12 7.67
N CYS A 391 -19.63 22.73 7.82
CA CYS A 391 -19.45 24.15 7.55
C CYS A 391 -18.96 24.31 6.12
N VAL A 392 -19.65 25.15 5.36
CA VAL A 392 -19.16 25.62 4.07
C VAL A 392 -18.86 27.11 4.17
N LYS A 393 -17.57 27.44 4.22
CA LYS A 393 -17.10 28.82 4.09
C LYS A 393 -17.12 29.19 2.62
N VAL A 394 -17.84 30.26 2.30
CA VAL A 394 -17.94 30.82 0.94
C VAL A 394 -17.42 32.25 0.98
N ASP A 395 -16.43 32.55 0.15
CA ASP A 395 -15.98 33.91 -0.11
C ASP A 395 -16.65 34.40 -1.40
N LYS A 396 -17.50 35.42 -1.30
CA LYS A 396 -18.30 35.96 -2.41
C LYS A 396 -17.74 37.28 -2.90
N HIS A 397 -17.68 37.47 -4.21
CA HIS A 397 -17.42 38.79 -4.79
C HIS A 397 -18.55 39.76 -4.48
N SER A 398 -18.19 40.97 -4.07
CA SER A 398 -19.16 42.06 -4.01
C SER A 398 -19.67 42.43 -5.40
N LYS A 399 -20.81 43.14 -5.49
CA LYS A 399 -21.38 43.58 -6.77
C LYS A 399 -20.39 44.40 -7.63
N SER A 400 -19.48 45.14 -7.00
CA SER A 400 -18.43 45.90 -7.68
C SER A 400 -17.18 45.08 -8.02
N LYS A 401 -17.12 43.81 -7.59
CA LYS A 401 -15.98 42.88 -7.67
C LYS A 401 -14.68 43.37 -7.01
N LYS A 402 -14.73 44.45 -6.22
CA LYS A 402 -13.55 45.04 -5.56
C LYS A 402 -13.22 44.41 -4.21
N THR A 403 -14.21 43.81 -3.56
CA THR A 403 -14.08 43.25 -2.20
C THR A 403 -14.67 41.85 -2.15
N LEU A 404 -14.20 41.05 -1.20
CA LEU A 404 -14.73 39.73 -0.89
C LEU A 404 -15.49 39.80 0.43
N ASN A 405 -16.67 39.20 0.46
CA ASN A 405 -17.45 39.02 1.68
C ASN A 405 -17.50 37.53 2.01
N SER A 406 -17.11 37.16 3.22
CA SER A 406 -17.23 35.77 3.69
C SER A 406 -18.62 35.51 4.25
N ALA A 407 -19.13 34.29 4.04
CA ALA A 407 -20.31 33.76 4.70
C ALA A 407 -20.09 32.28 5.03
N PHE A 408 -20.69 31.80 6.12
CA PHE A 408 -20.77 30.39 6.44
C PHE A 408 -22.16 29.86 6.15
N GLU A 409 -22.22 28.76 5.43
CA GLU A 409 -23.42 27.95 5.24
C GLU A 409 -23.26 26.70 6.11
N LEU A 410 -23.98 26.65 7.22
CA LEU A 410 -23.86 25.61 8.25
C LEU A 410 -24.97 24.59 8.08
N PHE A 411 -24.62 23.40 7.60
CA PHE A 411 -25.56 22.30 7.34
C PHE A 411 -25.73 21.43 8.60
N ARG A 412 -26.97 21.05 8.91
CA ARG A 412 -27.31 20.11 10.00
C ARG A 412 -27.77 18.79 9.43
N LEU A 413 -26.90 17.79 9.41
CA LEU A 413 -27.18 16.53 8.71
C LEU A 413 -28.18 15.62 9.42
N ARG A 414 -28.32 15.75 10.74
CA ARG A 414 -29.18 14.87 11.54
C ARG A 414 -30.64 15.33 11.56
N ASP A 415 -30.92 16.50 10.98
CA ASP A 415 -32.26 17.08 10.91
C ASP A 415 -32.89 16.79 9.54
N LYS A 416 -34.20 16.52 9.54
CA LYS A 416 -34.95 16.18 8.32
C LYS A 416 -34.84 17.31 7.29
N GLY A 417 -34.43 16.96 6.07
CA GLY A 417 -34.27 17.91 4.97
C GLY A 417 -32.98 18.75 5.02
N VAL A 418 -32.08 18.45 5.97
CA VAL A 418 -30.76 19.07 6.15
C VAL A 418 -30.85 20.60 6.12
N PRO A 419 -31.43 21.23 7.17
CA PRO A 419 -31.52 22.68 7.25
C PRO A 419 -30.13 23.33 7.21
N ILE A 420 -30.08 24.51 6.60
CA ILE A 420 -28.86 25.29 6.40
C ILE A 420 -29.05 26.62 7.10
N GLU A 421 -28.18 26.91 8.05
CA GLU A 421 -28.13 28.18 8.75
C GLU A 421 -27.01 29.05 8.13
N VAL A 422 -27.35 30.29 7.76
CA VAL A 422 -26.41 31.20 7.10
C VAL A 422 -25.91 32.23 8.10
N GLN A 423 -24.59 32.30 8.26
CA GLN A 423 -23.93 33.34 9.03
C GLN A 423 -23.13 34.22 8.07
N GLU A 424 -23.59 35.46 7.86
CA GLU A 424 -22.90 36.45 7.03
C GLU A 424 -22.00 37.33 7.89
N PHE A 425 -20.82 37.65 7.37
CA PHE A 425 -19.87 38.56 8.00
C PHE A 425 -19.88 39.93 7.33
N SER A 426 -19.48 40.97 8.07
CA SER A 426 -19.30 42.31 7.52
C SER A 426 -18.29 42.32 6.38
N LYS A 427 -18.46 43.27 5.45
CA LYS A 427 -17.61 43.39 4.25
C LYS A 427 -16.13 43.64 4.57
N ASP A 428 -15.86 44.21 5.74
CA ASP A 428 -14.52 44.57 6.19
C ASP A 428 -13.87 43.46 7.03
N THR A 429 -14.61 42.38 7.32
CA THR A 429 -14.16 41.26 8.14
C THR A 429 -13.57 40.17 7.26
N THR A 430 -12.30 39.84 7.52
CA THR A 430 -11.59 38.75 6.84
C THR A 430 -11.52 37.53 7.74
N ILE A 431 -11.98 36.37 7.25
CA ILE A 431 -11.90 35.10 7.99
C ILE A 431 -10.57 34.39 7.70
N LEU A 432 -9.80 34.15 8.75
CA LEU A 432 -8.47 33.55 8.69
C LEU A 432 -8.47 32.05 8.99
N ALA A 433 -9.24 31.61 9.99
CA ALA A 433 -9.30 30.21 10.40
C ALA A 433 -10.68 29.84 10.93
N PHE A 434 -11.01 28.56 10.83
CA PHE A 434 -12.24 27.95 11.33
C PHE A 434 -11.90 26.56 11.88
N ALA A 435 -12.42 26.23 13.06
CA ALA A 435 -12.27 24.90 13.63
C ALA A 435 -13.50 24.48 14.45
N TRP A 436 -14.01 23.27 14.17
CA TRP A 436 -15.02 22.61 14.99
C TRP A 436 -14.40 22.12 16.30
N GLU A 437 -15.19 22.14 17.37
CA GLU A 437 -14.87 21.36 18.57
C GLU A 437 -15.15 19.87 18.31
N PRO A 438 -14.16 18.97 18.39
CA PRO A 438 -14.26 17.55 17.98
C PRO A 438 -15.50 16.79 18.48
N LYS A 439 -15.81 16.92 19.78
CA LYS A 439 -16.89 16.19 20.45
C LYS A 439 -18.08 17.08 20.84
N GLY A 440 -18.07 18.32 20.40
CA GLY A 440 -18.94 19.36 20.90
C GLY A 440 -20.02 19.81 19.92
N LEU A 441 -20.60 20.97 20.24
CA LEU A 441 -21.50 21.72 19.37
C LEU A 441 -20.91 23.07 18.98
N ARG A 442 -19.69 23.35 19.43
CA ARG A 442 -19.04 24.65 19.31
C ARG A 442 -18.13 24.67 18.09
N PHE A 443 -17.89 25.88 17.60
CA PHE A 443 -16.81 26.14 16.65
C PHE A 443 -16.19 27.49 16.96
N ALA A 444 -14.92 27.63 16.60
CA ALA A 444 -14.18 28.87 16.73
C ALA A 444 -13.81 29.42 15.35
N VAL A 445 -13.75 30.74 15.28
CA VAL A 445 -13.47 31.49 14.06
C VAL A 445 -12.43 32.54 14.40
N VAL A 446 -11.32 32.56 13.66
CA VAL A 446 -10.37 33.67 13.70
C VAL A 446 -10.75 34.62 12.58
N HIS A 447 -10.95 35.89 12.92
CA HIS A 447 -11.30 36.92 11.97
C HIS A 447 -10.56 38.23 12.27
N ALA A 448 -10.48 39.12 11.29
CA ALA A 448 -9.82 40.42 11.43
C ALA A 448 -10.59 41.48 10.67
N ASP A 449 -10.82 42.63 11.30
CA ASP A 449 -11.49 43.76 10.68
C ASP A 449 -10.47 44.74 10.05
N GLY A 450 -10.78 45.22 8.84
CA GLY A 450 -10.14 46.40 8.25
C GLY A 450 -8.63 46.30 8.00
N GLY A 451 -8.09 45.11 7.72
CA GLY A 451 -6.66 44.92 7.44
C GLY A 451 -5.75 45.07 8.67
N SER A 452 -6.32 45.05 9.87
CA SER A 452 -5.59 45.03 11.14
C SER A 452 -4.69 43.78 11.25
N ASN A 453 -3.48 43.96 11.79
CA ASN A 453 -2.62 42.83 12.18
C ASN A 453 -3.11 42.13 13.45
N ARG A 454 -4.08 42.72 14.17
CA ARG A 454 -4.75 42.10 15.30
C ARG A 454 -6.00 41.37 14.84
N THR A 455 -6.12 40.14 15.31
CA THR A 455 -7.20 39.21 15.00
C THR A 455 -8.09 39.01 16.22
N ASP A 456 -9.37 38.79 16.00
CA ASP A 456 -10.31 38.43 17.04
C ASP A 456 -10.70 36.96 16.87
N VAL A 457 -11.01 36.31 17.99
CA VAL A 457 -11.44 34.91 17.99
C VAL A 457 -12.84 34.81 18.55
N SER A 458 -13.80 34.45 17.71
CA SER A 458 -15.20 34.28 18.10
C SER A 458 -15.56 32.81 18.21
N ILE A 459 -16.05 32.42 19.39
CA ILE A 459 -16.54 31.09 19.69
C ILE A 459 -18.06 31.11 19.59
N HIS A 460 -18.59 30.22 18.75
CA HIS A 460 -20.00 30.05 18.49
C HIS A 460 -20.46 28.66 18.93
N THR A 461 -21.76 28.49 19.11
CA THR A 461 -22.39 27.18 19.30
C THR A 461 -23.48 26.98 18.25
N MET A 462 -23.64 25.73 17.80
CA MET A 462 -24.80 25.28 17.02
C MET A 462 -26.07 25.18 17.90
N GLY A 463 -25.98 25.45 19.20
CA GLY A 463 -27.07 25.43 20.18
C GLY A 463 -27.45 24.01 20.61
N SER A 464 -27.87 23.18 19.66
CA SER A 464 -28.27 21.79 19.85
C SER A 464 -27.82 20.95 18.66
N LYS A 465 -27.74 19.62 18.84
CA LYS A 465 -27.58 18.65 17.76
C LYS A 465 -28.73 18.76 16.74
N HIS A 466 -29.94 18.99 17.25
CA HIS A 466 -31.17 19.07 16.48
C HIS A 466 -31.88 20.40 16.74
N ASN A 467 -32.35 21.06 15.69
CA ASN A 467 -33.20 22.25 15.77
C ASN A 467 -32.64 23.40 16.64
N GLY A 468 -31.32 23.48 16.81
CA GLY A 468 -30.65 24.59 17.49
C GLY A 468 -30.46 25.79 16.57
N ARG A 469 -30.24 26.98 17.16
CA ARG A 469 -29.83 28.18 16.43
C ARG A 469 -28.35 28.46 16.72
N VAL A 470 -27.62 28.92 15.71
CA VAL A 470 -26.25 29.40 15.87
C VAL A 470 -26.27 30.68 16.70
N SER A 471 -25.46 30.69 17.76
CA SER A 471 -25.29 31.87 18.60
C SER A 471 -23.82 32.07 18.96
N LEU A 472 -23.40 33.33 19.01
CA LEU A 472 -22.10 33.72 19.53
C LEU A 472 -22.08 33.53 21.05
N LEU A 473 -21.06 32.82 21.55
CA LEU A 473 -20.84 32.64 22.99
C LEU A 473 -19.89 33.70 23.53
N LYS A 474 -18.75 33.90 22.85
CA LYS A 474 -17.70 34.83 23.30
C LYS A 474 -16.83 35.26 22.13
N THR A 475 -16.39 36.51 22.18
CA THR A 475 -15.31 37.02 21.32
C THR A 475 -14.12 37.38 22.20
N CYS A 476 -12.94 36.85 21.85
CA CYS A 476 -11.66 37.20 22.42
C CYS A 476 -10.99 38.20 21.48
N GLU A 477 -10.98 39.47 21.88
CA GLU A 477 -10.48 40.56 21.03
C GLU A 477 -8.94 40.72 21.09
N LYS A 478 -8.38 41.34 20.06
CA LYS A 478 -6.98 41.80 19.98
C LYS A 478 -5.95 40.69 20.19
N LYS A 479 -6.24 39.51 19.68
CA LYS A 479 -5.35 38.35 19.66
C LYS A 479 -4.38 38.43 18.49
N VAL A 480 -3.24 37.77 18.64
CA VAL A 480 -2.29 37.54 17.55
C VAL A 480 -2.37 36.04 17.25
N CYS A 481 -3.30 35.65 16.38
CA CYS A 481 -3.61 34.25 16.12
C CYS A 481 -3.95 34.03 14.65
N ASN A 482 -3.52 32.90 14.08
CA ASN A 482 -3.88 32.50 12.72
C ASN A 482 -4.25 31.02 12.58
N GLY A 483 -4.12 30.24 13.66
CA GLY A 483 -4.48 28.83 13.72
C GLY A 483 -5.28 28.51 14.97
N LEU A 484 -6.22 27.56 14.83
CA LEU A 484 -7.07 27.07 15.92
C LEU A 484 -6.84 25.57 16.07
N PHE A 485 -6.55 25.13 17.30
CA PHE A 485 -6.35 23.73 17.60
C PHE A 485 -7.14 23.35 18.85
N TRP A 486 -8.22 22.60 18.67
CA TRP A 486 -9.01 22.07 19.77
C TRP A 486 -8.33 20.84 20.36
N SER A 487 -8.42 20.68 21.68
CA SER A 487 -8.15 19.39 22.31
C SER A 487 -9.12 18.33 21.75
N PRO A 488 -8.66 17.09 21.45
CA PRO A 488 -9.54 15.99 21.05
C PRO A 488 -10.63 15.65 22.07
N ALA A 489 -10.44 16.00 23.35
CA ALA A 489 -11.45 15.88 24.39
C ALA A 489 -12.50 17.01 24.37
N GLY A 490 -12.25 18.08 23.61
CA GLY A 490 -13.00 19.34 23.69
C GLY A 490 -12.57 20.20 24.88
N GLY A 491 -13.32 21.28 25.12
CA GLY A 491 -13.14 22.17 26.28
C GLY A 491 -11.96 23.14 26.18
N ILE A 492 -10.80 22.69 25.71
CA ILE A 492 -9.59 23.50 25.55
C ILE A 492 -9.39 23.84 24.07
N LEU A 493 -9.22 25.14 23.79
CA LEU A 493 -8.89 25.66 22.47
C LEU A 493 -7.54 26.38 22.53
N LEU A 494 -6.56 25.89 21.78
CA LEU A 494 -5.29 26.54 21.58
C LEU A 494 -5.38 27.51 20.41
N LEU A 495 -5.07 28.77 20.69
CA LEU A 495 -4.89 29.84 19.73
C LEU A 495 -3.40 29.92 19.41
N ALA A 496 -3.04 29.78 18.15
CA ALA A 496 -1.64 29.79 17.74
C ALA A 496 -1.40 30.82 16.63
N ASN A 497 -0.26 31.50 16.72
CA ASN A 497 0.32 32.20 15.59
C ASN A 497 1.53 31.42 15.07
N LEU A 498 1.35 30.76 13.93
CA LEU A 498 2.37 29.94 13.31
C LEU A 498 3.03 30.62 12.08
N LYS A 499 2.81 31.93 11.87
CA LYS A 499 3.45 32.68 10.79
C LYS A 499 4.73 33.35 11.30
N GLY A 500 5.89 32.95 10.78
CA GLY A 500 7.19 33.51 11.11
C GLY A 500 8.04 32.63 12.03
N THR A 501 9.22 33.12 12.44
CA THR A 501 10.19 32.41 13.30
C THR A 501 9.94 32.56 14.80
N ALA A 502 9.02 33.44 15.20
CA ALA A 502 8.61 33.64 16.59
C ALA A 502 7.14 33.21 16.74
N GLY A 503 6.92 31.96 17.14
CA GLY A 503 5.57 31.44 17.40
C GLY A 503 5.04 31.92 18.75
N GLU A 504 3.78 32.36 18.79
CA GLU A 504 3.06 32.69 20.02
C GLU A 504 1.89 31.71 20.19
N LEU A 505 1.71 31.19 21.42
CA LEU A 505 0.68 30.22 21.78
C LEU A 505 -0.13 30.75 22.98
N GLU A 506 -1.46 30.72 22.87
CA GLU A 506 -2.37 31.10 23.96
C GLU A 506 -3.48 30.04 24.12
N GLY A 507 -3.66 29.51 25.33
CA GLY A 507 -4.73 28.55 25.65
C GLY A 507 -5.99 29.26 26.15
N VAL A 508 -7.15 28.94 25.57
CA VAL A 508 -8.47 29.34 26.06
C VAL A 508 -9.16 28.14 26.69
N TYR A 509 -9.52 28.29 27.97
CA TYR A 509 -10.27 27.30 28.74
C TYR A 509 -11.75 27.69 28.70
N GLY A 510 -12.57 26.78 28.16
CA GLY A 510 -14.01 26.95 28.00
C GLY A 510 -14.83 26.37 29.15
#